data_AF-A0A6P0Q5F5-F1
#
_entry.id   AF-A0A6P0Q5F5-F1
#
_cell.length_a   1.000
_cell.length_b   1.000
_cell.length_c   1.000
_cell.angle_alpha   90.00
_cell.angle_beta   90.00
_cell.angle_gamma   90.00
#
_symmetry.space_group_name_H-M   'P 1'
#
loop_
_entity.id
_entity.type
_entity.pdbx_description
1 polymer ?
#
loop_
_entity_poly.entity_id
_entity_poly.type
_entity_poly.pdbx_seq_one_letter_code
_entity_poly.pdbx_strand_id
1 'polypeptide(L)'
;MNNLTEKLAFSVPITRDWYQLAETFSQEQHEPDKAQDVYLNTLAVYAVNFYLQCMEVETDLAASDSSNPALRSLMNVSDLMVKGWGKLECRPVLPGDLVCDIPPESRQERVGYVVVEINQPNNQAKLLGFAKTALGGSLEISKIDSLEELIKQLPEPLPELESNVVNLLEWFKGNFEVGWQSVSDLLSPKLRPAFRNTEDQQERGKLIDLFDLG
;
A
#
# COMPACT_ATOMS: atom_id res chain seq x y z
N MET A 1 -19.25 -25.75 -10.89
CA MET A 1 -19.25 -24.72 -9.84
C MET A 1 -17.80 -24.40 -9.56
N ASN A 2 -17.27 -23.34 -10.18
CA ASN A 2 -15.87 -22.98 -10.04
C ASN A 2 -15.75 -22.09 -8.81
N ASN A 3 -15.36 -22.66 -7.67
CA ASN A 3 -14.82 -21.89 -6.56
C ASN A 3 -13.45 -21.36 -7.00
N LEU A 4 -13.46 -20.30 -7.80
CA LEU A 4 -12.32 -19.40 -7.89
C LEU A 4 -12.28 -18.72 -6.53
N THR A 5 -11.43 -19.23 -5.63
CA THR A 5 -11.01 -18.47 -4.46
C THR A 5 -10.36 -17.22 -5.03
N GLU A 6 -11.13 -16.14 -5.19
CA GLU A 6 -10.59 -14.87 -5.64
C GLU A 6 -9.51 -14.48 -4.64
N LYS A 7 -8.27 -14.48 -5.13
CA LYS A 7 -7.12 -14.12 -4.35
C LYS A 7 -7.28 -12.65 -3.98
N LEU A 8 -7.46 -12.38 -2.69
CA LEU A 8 -7.61 -11.03 -2.19
C LEU A 8 -6.35 -10.23 -2.52
N ALA A 9 -6.55 -9.21 -3.35
CA ALA A 9 -5.54 -8.23 -3.69
C ALA A 9 -5.76 -6.97 -2.86
N PHE A 10 -4.68 -6.24 -2.59
CA PHE A 10 -4.75 -5.00 -1.82
C PHE A 10 -4.48 -3.80 -2.72
N SER A 11 -5.48 -2.93 -2.86
CA SER A 11 -5.37 -1.72 -3.68
C SER A 11 -5.00 -0.52 -2.83
N VAL A 12 -4.00 0.23 -3.26
CA VAL A 12 -3.53 1.47 -2.63
C VAL A 12 -3.63 2.64 -3.62
N PRO A 13 -4.11 3.82 -3.20
CA PRO A 13 -4.00 5.02 -4.01
C PRO A 13 -2.54 5.43 -4.11
N ILE A 14 -2.07 5.73 -5.32
CA ILE A 14 -0.74 6.29 -5.54
C ILE A 14 -0.81 7.78 -5.23
N THR A 15 -0.06 8.22 -4.22
CA THR A 15 -0.05 9.62 -3.80
C THR A 15 0.77 10.47 -4.75
N ARG A 16 0.51 11.79 -4.72
CA ARG A 16 1.28 12.76 -5.50
C ARG A 16 2.77 12.72 -5.16
N ASP A 17 3.11 12.55 -3.89
CA ASP A 17 4.51 12.56 -3.43
C ASP A 17 5.26 11.35 -3.99
N TRP A 18 4.61 10.19 -4.11
CA TRP A 18 5.21 9.00 -4.73
C TRP A 18 5.47 9.21 -6.21
N TYR A 19 4.53 9.83 -6.93
CA TYR A 19 4.75 10.19 -8.33
C TYR A 19 5.92 11.15 -8.50
N GLN A 20 5.99 12.20 -7.70
CA GLN A 20 7.09 13.18 -7.78
C GLN A 20 8.44 12.53 -7.50
N LEU A 21 8.50 11.61 -6.54
CA LEU A 21 9.72 10.87 -6.25
C LEU A 21 10.09 9.92 -7.40
N ALA A 22 9.13 9.17 -7.93
CA ALA A 22 9.33 8.28 -9.06
C ALA A 22 9.82 9.06 -10.30
N GLU A 23 9.24 10.23 -10.58
CA GLU A 23 9.69 11.14 -11.64
C GLU A 23 11.13 11.61 -11.39
N THR A 24 11.46 12.02 -10.16
CA THR A 24 12.80 12.46 -9.81
C THR A 24 13.83 11.35 -10.07
N PHE A 25 13.59 10.15 -9.56
CA PHE A 25 14.50 9.02 -9.76
C PHE A 25 14.57 8.55 -11.22
N SER A 26 13.47 8.67 -11.96
CA SER A 26 13.40 8.37 -13.39
C SER A 26 14.24 9.35 -14.21
N GLN A 27 14.15 10.65 -13.92
CA GLN A 27 14.91 11.72 -14.61
C GLN A 27 16.42 11.65 -14.38
N GLU A 28 16.87 10.97 -13.33
CA GLU A 28 18.29 10.69 -13.09
C GLU A 28 18.85 9.65 -14.08
N GLN A 29 18.00 8.89 -14.78
CA GLN A 29 18.45 7.84 -15.68
C GLN A 29 18.67 8.37 -17.10
N HIS A 30 19.74 7.89 -17.76
CA HIS A 30 20.06 8.28 -19.13
C HIS A 30 19.25 7.50 -20.17
N GLU A 31 19.06 6.21 -19.95
CA GLU A 31 18.36 5.33 -20.89
C GLU A 31 16.84 5.37 -20.64
N PRO A 32 16.01 5.57 -21.66
CA PRO A 32 14.55 5.67 -21.49
C PRO A 32 13.91 4.45 -20.85
N ASP A 33 14.30 3.24 -21.26
CA ASP A 33 13.76 2.00 -20.71
C ASP A 33 14.10 1.87 -19.22
N LYS A 34 15.32 2.26 -18.86
CA LYS A 34 15.79 2.29 -17.47
C LYS A 34 15.04 3.33 -16.64
N ALA A 35 14.78 4.51 -17.22
CA ALA A 35 13.98 5.56 -16.59
C ALA A 35 12.57 5.05 -16.27
N GLN A 36 11.97 4.29 -17.19
CA GLN A 36 10.65 3.69 -16.99
C GLN A 36 10.67 2.60 -15.92
N ASP A 37 11.67 1.71 -15.93
CA ASP A 37 11.85 0.69 -14.90
C ASP A 37 11.96 1.32 -13.50
N VAL A 38 12.83 2.32 -13.37
CA VAL A 38 13.04 3.01 -12.09
C VAL A 38 11.76 3.71 -11.61
N TYR A 39 11.02 4.33 -12.54
CA TYR A 39 9.74 4.95 -12.23
C TYR A 39 8.74 3.93 -11.63
N LEU A 40 8.52 2.82 -12.33
CA LEU A 40 7.56 1.79 -11.91
C LEU A 40 8.01 1.07 -10.63
N ASN A 41 9.30 0.75 -10.52
CA ASN A 41 9.89 0.14 -9.32
C ASN A 41 9.68 1.04 -8.09
N THR A 42 9.87 2.35 -8.24
CA THR A 42 9.68 3.30 -7.14
C THR A 42 8.23 3.27 -6.65
N LEU A 43 7.26 3.30 -7.57
CA LEU A 43 5.84 3.21 -7.21
C LEU A 43 5.49 1.88 -6.52
N ALA A 44 6.03 0.77 -7.01
CA ALA A 44 5.82 -0.55 -6.42
C ALA A 44 6.41 -0.65 -4.99
N VAL A 45 7.65 -0.18 -4.78
CA VAL A 45 8.31 -0.16 -3.46
C VAL A 45 7.47 0.63 -2.46
N TYR A 46 6.98 1.82 -2.84
CA TYR A 46 6.18 2.64 -1.94
C TYR A 46 4.79 2.07 -1.66
N ALA A 47 4.16 1.41 -2.64
CA ALA A 47 2.91 0.69 -2.45
C ALA A 47 3.05 -0.47 -1.44
N VAL A 48 4.13 -1.26 -1.56
CA VAL A 48 4.42 -2.36 -0.62
C VAL A 48 4.81 -1.81 0.75
N ASN A 49 5.59 -0.73 0.81
CA ASN A 49 5.93 -0.06 2.05
C ASN A 49 4.68 0.39 2.81
N PHE A 50 3.73 1.03 2.12
CA PHE A 50 2.46 1.43 2.72
C PHE A 50 1.67 0.23 3.24
N TYR A 51 1.58 -0.85 2.46
CA TYR A 51 0.92 -2.07 2.90
C TYR A 51 1.56 -2.66 4.18
N LEU A 52 2.89 -2.74 4.24
CA LEU A 52 3.60 -3.24 5.42
C LEU A 52 3.42 -2.33 6.64
N GLN A 53 3.39 -1.01 6.44
CA GLN A 53 3.05 -0.06 7.51
C GLN A 53 1.64 -0.27 8.05
N CYS A 54 0.65 -0.60 7.19
CA CYS A 54 -0.69 -0.98 7.65
C CYS A 54 -0.69 -2.27 8.49
N MET A 55 0.29 -3.16 8.26
CA MET A 55 0.47 -4.39 9.03
C MET A 55 1.41 -4.19 10.24
N GLU A 56 1.74 -2.95 10.59
CA GLU A 56 2.66 -2.58 11.68
C GLU A 56 4.06 -3.20 11.56
N VAL A 57 4.49 -3.47 10.31
CA VAL A 57 5.83 -3.99 10.02
C VAL A 57 6.78 -2.85 9.72
N GLU A 58 7.90 -2.81 10.44
CA GLU A 58 8.95 -1.81 10.22
C GLU A 58 9.77 -2.07 8.96
N THR A 59 9.92 -1.04 8.15
CA THR A 59 10.70 -1.03 6.91
C THR A 59 11.79 0.04 6.97
N ASP A 60 12.80 -0.09 6.10
CA ASP A 60 13.88 0.89 5.96
C ASP A 60 14.14 1.18 4.48
N LEU A 61 13.47 2.23 3.96
CA LEU A 61 13.66 2.67 2.58
C LEU A 61 15.12 3.05 2.32
N ALA A 62 15.78 3.74 3.25
CA ALA A 62 17.15 4.21 3.07
C ALA A 62 18.18 3.07 2.98
N ALA A 63 17.93 1.95 3.68
CA ALA A 63 18.77 0.76 3.62
C ALA A 63 18.48 -0.16 2.42
N SER A 64 17.47 0.17 1.60
CA SER A 64 17.11 -0.60 0.40
C SER A 64 18.01 -0.23 -0.79
N ASP A 65 18.38 -1.19 -1.63
CA ASP A 65 19.21 -0.93 -2.82
C ASP A 65 18.50 0.02 -3.79
N SER A 66 17.17 -0.07 -3.88
CA SER A 66 16.30 0.83 -4.65
C SER A 66 16.48 2.32 -4.31
N SER A 67 16.87 2.64 -3.09
CA SER A 67 17.14 4.01 -2.65
C SER A 67 18.58 4.46 -2.90
N ASN A 68 19.51 3.54 -3.16
CA ASN A 68 20.89 3.86 -3.50
C ASN A 68 21.00 4.31 -4.97
N PRO A 69 21.44 5.55 -5.27
CA PRO A 69 21.50 6.07 -6.63
C PRO A 69 22.39 5.24 -7.58
N ALA A 70 23.51 4.72 -7.08
CA ALA A 70 24.43 3.92 -7.88
C ALA A 70 23.81 2.56 -8.23
N LEU A 71 23.21 1.87 -7.25
CA LEU A 71 22.56 0.57 -7.50
C LEU A 71 21.32 0.74 -8.36
N ARG A 72 20.50 1.76 -8.12
CA ARG A 72 19.34 2.11 -8.94
C ARG A 72 19.71 2.36 -10.40
N SER A 73 20.84 3.02 -10.65
CA SER A 73 21.34 3.29 -12.00
C SER A 73 21.90 2.03 -12.69
N LEU A 74 22.61 1.18 -11.96
CA LEU A 74 23.28 0.00 -12.52
C LEU A 74 22.41 -1.26 -12.61
N MET A 75 21.36 -1.37 -11.79
CA MET A 75 20.57 -2.59 -11.60
C MET A 75 19.07 -2.28 -11.57
N ASN A 76 18.22 -3.16 -12.08
CA ASN A 76 16.76 -3.08 -12.00
C ASN A 76 16.27 -3.51 -10.60
N VAL A 77 16.70 -2.76 -9.59
CA VAL A 77 16.37 -3.00 -8.19
C VAL A 77 15.01 -2.40 -7.82
N SER A 78 14.24 -3.18 -7.09
CA SER A 78 12.95 -2.79 -6.51
C SER A 78 12.78 -3.38 -5.11
N ASP A 79 13.88 -3.55 -4.38
CA ASP A 79 13.85 -4.10 -3.05
C ASP A 79 13.36 -3.07 -2.01
N LEU A 80 12.78 -3.61 -0.94
CA LEU A 80 12.43 -2.92 0.28
C LEU A 80 13.02 -3.70 1.46
N MET A 81 13.87 -3.05 2.24
CA MET A 81 14.41 -3.61 3.46
C MET A 81 13.31 -3.68 4.53
N VAL A 82 13.01 -4.89 4.99
CA VAL A 82 12.12 -5.16 6.12
C VAL A 82 12.97 -5.46 7.34
N LYS A 83 12.83 -4.67 8.40
CA LYS A 83 13.68 -4.82 9.59
C LYS A 83 13.47 -6.18 10.26
N GLY A 84 14.56 -6.82 10.67
CA GLY A 84 14.52 -8.15 11.28
C GLY A 84 14.21 -9.30 10.32
N TRP A 85 13.98 -9.04 9.03
CA TRP A 85 13.65 -10.07 8.04
C TRP A 85 14.59 -10.08 6.84
N GLY A 86 14.76 -8.94 6.16
CA GLY A 86 15.64 -8.79 5.00
C GLY A 86 14.99 -8.07 3.81
N LYS A 87 15.57 -8.23 2.62
CA LYS A 87 15.15 -7.54 1.38
C LYS A 87 13.97 -8.23 0.71
N LEU A 88 12.83 -7.56 0.68
CA LEU A 88 11.61 -7.98 -0.03
C LEU A 88 11.59 -7.32 -1.41
N GLU A 89 11.45 -8.09 -2.48
CA GLU A 89 11.42 -7.54 -3.85
C GLU A 89 10.00 -7.06 -4.21
N CYS A 90 9.85 -5.82 -4.66
CA CYS A 90 8.56 -5.18 -5.00
C CYS A 90 8.44 -5.01 -6.51
N ARG A 91 8.02 -6.07 -7.23
CA ARG A 91 8.06 -6.09 -8.69
C ARG A 91 6.82 -5.45 -9.33
N PRO A 92 6.98 -4.40 -10.15
CA PRO A 92 5.86 -3.83 -10.87
C PRO A 92 5.43 -4.71 -12.06
N VAL A 93 4.15 -4.65 -12.40
CA VAL A 93 3.55 -5.09 -13.65
C VAL A 93 2.53 -4.06 -14.13
N LEU A 94 2.18 -4.09 -15.41
CA LEU A 94 1.14 -3.23 -15.97
C LEU A 94 -0.20 -3.96 -16.04
N PRO A 95 -1.32 -3.21 -16.11
CA PRO A 95 -2.64 -3.82 -16.27
C PRO A 95 -2.71 -4.72 -17.50
N GLY A 96 -3.10 -5.98 -17.27
CA GLY A 96 -3.23 -7.00 -18.32
C GLY A 96 -2.01 -7.91 -18.50
N ASP A 97 -0.89 -7.62 -17.84
CA ASP A 97 0.23 -8.55 -17.80
C ASP A 97 -0.18 -9.86 -17.12
N LEU A 98 0.36 -10.98 -17.61
CA LEU A 98 0.11 -12.33 -17.06
C LEU A 98 1.32 -12.90 -16.33
N VAL A 99 2.48 -12.32 -16.59
CA VAL A 99 3.78 -12.77 -16.10
C VAL A 99 4.54 -11.56 -15.59
N CYS A 100 5.23 -11.73 -14.47
CA CYS A 100 6.12 -10.74 -13.89
C CYS A 100 7.57 -11.20 -14.09
N ASP A 101 8.36 -10.42 -14.83
CA ASP A 101 9.77 -10.73 -15.07
C ASP A 101 10.66 -10.31 -13.90
N ILE A 102 11.66 -11.16 -13.62
CA ILE A 102 12.58 -11.02 -12.48
C ILE A 102 14.01 -10.82 -12.99
N PRO A 103 14.60 -9.63 -12.79
CA PRO A 103 15.97 -9.32 -13.16
C PRO A 103 16.96 -10.30 -12.53
N PRO A 104 18.05 -10.69 -13.23
CA PRO A 104 19.03 -11.65 -12.71
C PRO A 104 19.53 -11.35 -11.29
N GLU A 105 19.79 -10.08 -10.98
CA GLU A 105 20.26 -9.56 -9.69
C GLU A 105 19.25 -9.73 -8.54
N SER A 106 17.96 -9.86 -8.86
CA SER A 106 16.88 -9.98 -7.88
C SER A 106 16.40 -11.42 -7.70
N ARG A 107 17.00 -12.42 -8.36
CA ARG A 107 16.55 -13.84 -8.27
C ARG A 107 17.00 -14.56 -7.00
N GLN A 108 17.95 -13.99 -6.27
CA GLN A 108 18.56 -14.57 -5.07
C GLN A 108 18.68 -13.51 -3.98
N GLU A 109 18.97 -13.94 -2.74
CA GLU A 109 19.15 -13.04 -1.59
C GLU A 109 17.94 -12.11 -1.35
N ARG A 110 16.74 -12.66 -1.53
CA ARG A 110 15.46 -12.02 -1.23
C ARG A 110 14.65 -12.89 -0.29
N VAL A 111 13.93 -12.26 0.62
CA VAL A 111 13.04 -12.95 1.58
C VAL A 111 11.70 -13.35 0.98
N GLY A 112 11.37 -12.73 -0.16
CA GLY A 112 10.23 -13.01 -1.01
C GLY A 112 10.02 -11.91 -2.05
N TYR A 113 8.91 -12.02 -2.79
CA TYR A 113 8.56 -11.17 -3.92
C TYR A 113 7.10 -10.78 -3.82
N VAL A 114 6.79 -9.50 -3.96
CA VAL A 114 5.44 -8.98 -4.07
C VAL A 114 5.25 -8.44 -5.47
N VAL A 115 4.23 -8.94 -6.17
CA VAL A 115 3.86 -8.45 -7.51
C VAL A 115 2.84 -7.33 -7.36
N VAL A 116 3.11 -6.19 -7.99
CA VAL A 116 2.30 -4.96 -7.86
C VAL A 116 1.88 -4.48 -9.24
N GLU A 117 0.58 -4.49 -9.53
CA GLU A 117 0.04 -3.85 -10.74
C GLU A 117 0.01 -2.33 -10.54
N ILE A 118 0.63 -1.58 -11.46
CA ILE A 118 0.64 -0.12 -11.45
C ILE A 118 -0.34 0.41 -12.50
N ASN A 119 -1.48 0.92 -12.05
CA ASN A 119 -2.50 1.52 -12.91
C ASN A 119 -2.46 3.05 -12.78
N GLN A 120 -1.57 3.68 -13.55
CA GLN A 120 -1.40 5.14 -13.55
C GLN A 120 -2.69 5.91 -13.91
N PRO A 121 -3.48 5.52 -14.93
CA PRO A 121 -4.73 6.22 -15.25
C PRO A 121 -5.72 6.29 -14.07
N ASN A 122 -5.72 5.27 -13.20
CA ASN A 122 -6.58 5.21 -12.02
C ASN A 122 -5.90 5.69 -10.74
N ASN A 123 -4.65 6.18 -10.81
CA ASN A 123 -3.82 6.53 -9.65
C ASN A 123 -3.83 5.43 -8.58
N GLN A 124 -3.67 4.18 -8.99
CA GLN A 124 -3.80 3.03 -8.10
C GLN A 124 -2.67 2.03 -8.35
N ALA A 125 -2.09 1.53 -7.27
CA ALA A 125 -1.28 0.33 -7.28
C ALA A 125 -2.05 -0.81 -6.61
N LYS A 126 -1.93 -2.03 -7.13
CA LYS A 126 -2.64 -3.19 -6.62
C LYS A 126 -1.65 -4.33 -6.37
N LEU A 127 -1.46 -4.69 -5.11
CA LEU A 127 -0.65 -5.84 -4.71
C LEU A 127 -1.42 -7.11 -5.08
N LEU A 128 -0.92 -7.84 -6.08
CA LEU A 128 -1.56 -9.04 -6.63
C LEU A 128 -1.24 -10.31 -5.81
N GLY A 129 -0.16 -10.29 -5.04
CA GLY A 129 0.20 -11.34 -4.12
C GLY A 129 1.71 -11.52 -3.96
N PHE A 130 2.07 -12.69 -3.45
CA PHE A 130 3.39 -13.00 -2.93
C PHE A 130 3.97 -14.27 -3.58
N ALA A 131 5.30 -14.34 -3.69
CA ALA A 131 6.01 -15.57 -3.98
C ALA A 131 7.23 -15.67 -3.08
N LYS A 132 7.53 -16.87 -2.56
CA LYS A 132 8.70 -17.06 -1.71
C LYS A 132 10.01 -17.06 -2.50
N THR A 133 9.99 -17.58 -3.74
CA THR A 133 11.19 -17.72 -4.58
C THR A 133 10.87 -17.38 -6.03
N ALA A 134 11.88 -16.96 -6.79
CA ALA A 134 11.73 -16.61 -8.21
C ALA A 134 12.92 -17.06 -9.08
N LEU A 135 13.45 -18.26 -8.80
CA LEU A 135 14.64 -18.81 -9.47
C LEU A 135 14.48 -18.95 -10.99
N GLY A 136 13.24 -19.15 -11.46
CA GLY A 136 12.91 -19.27 -12.88
C GLY A 136 13.04 -17.97 -13.69
N GLY A 137 13.26 -16.83 -13.03
CA GLY A 137 13.40 -15.53 -13.68
C GLY A 137 12.08 -14.89 -14.12
N SER A 138 10.95 -15.57 -13.89
CA SER A 138 9.61 -15.02 -14.09
C SER A 138 8.62 -15.66 -13.12
N LEU A 139 7.53 -14.95 -12.83
CA LEU A 139 6.43 -15.40 -11.98
C LEU A 139 5.12 -15.30 -12.75
N GLU A 140 4.38 -16.40 -12.85
CA GLU A 140 3.02 -16.38 -13.41
C GLU A 140 2.05 -15.79 -12.37
N ILE A 141 1.36 -14.70 -12.72
CA ILE A 141 0.51 -13.94 -11.80
C ILE A 141 -0.66 -14.79 -11.27
N SER A 142 -1.14 -15.75 -12.06
CA SER A 142 -2.20 -16.69 -11.66
C SER A 142 -1.74 -17.74 -10.64
N LYS A 143 -0.43 -17.96 -10.49
CA LYS A 143 0.16 -19.02 -9.66
C LYS A 143 0.84 -18.51 -8.39
N ILE A 144 1.03 -17.21 -8.25
CA ILE A 144 1.59 -16.63 -7.02
C ILE A 144 0.62 -16.80 -5.84
N ASP A 145 1.16 -16.84 -4.62
CA ASP A 145 0.42 -17.04 -3.35
C ASP A 145 -0.27 -15.76 -2.87
N SER A 146 -1.31 -15.89 -2.03
CA SER A 146 -2.05 -14.74 -1.48
C SER A 146 -1.15 -13.84 -0.61
N LEU A 147 -1.59 -12.60 -0.39
CA LEU A 147 -0.90 -11.70 0.55
C LEU A 147 -0.93 -12.23 1.99
N GLU A 148 -1.85 -13.14 2.33
CA GLU A 148 -1.84 -13.83 3.62
C GLU A 148 -0.57 -14.66 3.81
N GLU A 149 -0.02 -15.25 2.74
CA GLU A 149 1.22 -16.01 2.82
C GLU A 149 2.42 -15.09 3.08
N LEU A 150 2.40 -13.85 2.59
CA LEU A 150 3.36 -12.84 3.02
C LEU A 150 3.24 -12.58 4.53
N ILE A 151 2.03 -12.32 5.04
CA ILE A 151 1.81 -12.01 6.46
C ILE A 151 2.34 -13.13 7.37
N LYS A 152 2.11 -14.40 7.04
CA LYS A 152 2.63 -15.54 7.81
C LYS A 152 4.16 -15.61 7.88
N GLN A 153 4.84 -14.96 6.94
CA GLN A 153 6.29 -14.98 6.82
C GLN A 153 6.94 -13.72 7.40
N LEU A 154 6.15 -12.68 7.71
CA LEU A 154 6.63 -11.45 8.31
C LEU A 154 7.18 -11.73 9.72
N PRO A 155 8.21 -10.99 10.17
CA PRO A 155 8.69 -11.11 11.53
C PRO A 155 7.57 -10.72 12.48
N GLU A 156 7.40 -11.45 13.59
CA GLU A 156 6.48 -11.01 14.62
C GLU A 156 6.96 -9.65 15.18
N PRO A 157 6.03 -8.74 15.51
CA PRO A 157 6.38 -7.49 16.17
C PRO A 157 7.23 -7.79 17.40
N LEU A 158 8.33 -7.05 17.57
CA LEU A 158 9.14 -7.16 18.78
C LEU A 158 8.24 -6.93 20.01
N PRO A 159 8.38 -7.71 21.08
CA PRO A 159 7.52 -7.62 22.27
C PRO A 159 7.89 -6.37 23.08
N GLU A 160 7.55 -5.17 22.58
CA GLU A 160 7.74 -3.90 23.29
C GLU A 160 6.44 -3.25 23.75
N LEU A 161 5.29 -3.89 23.55
CA LEU A 161 4.13 -3.61 24.39
C LEU A 161 3.54 -4.94 24.83
N GLU A 162 3.24 -5.04 26.13
CA GLU A 162 2.25 -5.96 26.67
C GLU A 162 0.93 -5.72 25.91
N SER A 163 0.77 -6.35 24.75
CA SER A 163 -0.43 -6.24 23.97
C SER A 163 -1.52 -6.99 24.75
N ASN A 164 -2.41 -6.25 25.39
CA ASN A 164 -3.72 -6.76 25.76
C ASN A 164 -4.38 -7.23 24.46
N VAL A 165 -4.19 -8.50 24.13
CA VAL A 165 -4.80 -9.12 22.94
C VAL A 165 -6.29 -9.10 23.17
N VAL A 166 -6.97 -8.21 22.46
CA VAL A 166 -8.43 -8.06 22.58
C VAL A 166 -9.08 -9.22 21.86
N ASN A 167 -9.89 -9.99 22.58
CA ASN A 167 -10.62 -11.08 21.95
C ASN A 167 -11.83 -10.55 21.18
N LEU A 168 -11.65 -10.27 19.89
CA LEU A 168 -12.72 -9.74 19.02
C LEU A 168 -13.93 -10.68 18.90
N LEU A 169 -13.75 -11.99 19.09
CA LEU A 169 -14.86 -12.94 19.11
C LEU A 169 -15.72 -12.75 20.36
N GLU A 170 -15.10 -12.52 21.51
CA GLU A 170 -15.80 -12.20 22.76
C GLU A 170 -16.43 -10.80 22.70
N TRP A 171 -15.74 -9.81 22.12
CA TRP A 171 -16.31 -8.49 21.84
C TRP A 171 -17.57 -8.58 20.96
N PHE A 172 -17.52 -9.40 19.90
CA PHE A 172 -18.68 -9.63 19.03
C PHE A 172 -19.85 -10.32 19.77
N LYS A 173 -19.54 -11.17 20.75
CA LYS A 173 -20.54 -11.78 21.66
C LYS A 173 -21.06 -10.81 22.73
N GLY A 174 -20.56 -9.58 22.79
CA GLY A 174 -20.96 -8.56 23.76
C GLY A 174 -20.14 -8.56 25.06
N ASN A 175 -19.01 -9.27 25.10
CA ASN A 175 -18.07 -9.24 26.22
C ASN A 175 -16.97 -8.22 25.94
N PHE A 176 -17.05 -7.07 26.60
CA PHE A 176 -16.15 -5.94 26.36
C PHE A 176 -15.02 -5.91 27.39
N GLU A 177 -13.77 -5.98 26.93
CA GLU A 177 -12.59 -5.77 27.76
C GLU A 177 -12.43 -4.30 28.17
N VAL A 178 -11.62 -4.04 29.21
CA VAL A 178 -11.40 -2.68 29.74
C VAL A 178 -10.88 -1.77 28.62
N GLY A 179 -11.58 -0.65 28.40
CA GLY A 179 -11.28 0.31 27.34
C GLY A 179 -12.08 0.11 26.04
N TRP A 180 -12.79 -1.02 25.90
CA TRP A 180 -13.69 -1.28 24.78
C TRP A 180 -15.16 -1.07 25.17
N GLN A 181 -15.96 -0.62 24.22
CA GLN A 181 -17.39 -0.35 24.41
C GLN A 181 -18.19 -0.92 23.24
N SER A 182 -19.52 -1.01 23.40
CA SER A 182 -20.40 -1.44 22.32
C SER A 182 -20.55 -0.34 21.26
N VAL A 183 -20.85 -0.72 20.02
CA VAL A 183 -21.15 0.23 18.94
C VAL A 183 -22.37 1.11 19.29
N SER A 184 -23.34 0.53 20.01
CA SER A 184 -24.55 1.23 20.44
C SER A 184 -24.25 2.37 21.41
N ASP A 185 -23.26 2.20 22.28
CA ASP A 185 -22.83 3.23 23.23
C ASP A 185 -22.15 4.39 22.50
N LEU A 186 -21.35 4.10 21.47
CA LEU A 186 -20.66 5.10 20.66
C LEU A 186 -21.63 5.98 19.83
N LEU A 187 -22.79 5.43 19.47
CA LEU A 187 -23.85 6.13 18.73
C LEU A 187 -24.82 6.90 19.65
N SER A 188 -24.56 6.93 20.96
CA SER A 188 -25.46 7.48 21.98
C SER A 188 -24.81 8.65 22.76
N PRO A 189 -25.36 9.88 22.69
CA PRO A 189 -26.52 10.29 21.90
C PRO A 189 -26.16 10.42 20.41
N LYS A 190 -27.16 10.24 19.54
CA LYS A 190 -27.06 10.29 18.08
C LYS A 190 -26.05 11.34 17.61
N LEU A 191 -24.90 10.88 17.11
CA LEU A 191 -23.92 11.74 16.44
C LEU A 191 -24.65 12.52 15.35
N ARG A 192 -24.75 13.85 15.53
CA ARG A 192 -25.23 14.75 14.48
C ARG A 192 -24.00 15.09 13.62
N PRO A 193 -23.88 14.55 12.40
CA PRO A 193 -22.80 14.99 11.51
C PRO A 193 -22.95 16.50 11.28
N ALA A 194 -21.85 17.25 11.42
CA ALA A 194 -21.81 18.71 11.25
C ALA A 194 -22.11 19.18 9.82
N PHE A 195 -22.33 18.25 8.89
CA PHE A 195 -22.60 18.49 7.46
C PHE A 195 -24.09 18.44 7.11
N ARG A 196 -24.97 18.81 8.04
CA ARG A 196 -26.35 19.18 7.69
C ARG A 196 -26.50 20.68 7.89
N ASN A 197 -26.43 21.43 6.79
CA ASN A 197 -27.17 22.67 6.68
C ASN A 197 -28.63 22.32 6.95
N THR A 198 -29.10 22.58 8.16
CA THR A 198 -30.52 22.83 8.39
C THR A 198 -30.85 24.09 7.60
N GLU A 199 -31.51 23.90 6.46
CA GLU A 199 -32.41 24.93 5.95
C GLU A 199 -33.35 25.35 7.10
N ASP A 200 -33.62 26.64 7.17
CA ASP A 200 -34.31 27.38 8.23
C ASP A 200 -33.51 27.69 9.51
N GLN A 201 -32.72 28.77 9.44
CA GLN A 201 -32.99 30.01 10.19
C GLN A 201 -31.95 31.09 9.82
N GLN A 202 -32.14 31.78 8.69
CA GLN A 202 -31.49 33.07 8.44
C GLN A 202 -32.43 34.20 8.84
N GLU A 203 -32.43 34.59 10.13
CA GLU A 203 -32.93 35.89 10.57
C GLU A 203 -31.74 36.83 10.81
N ARG A 204 -31.19 37.41 9.73
CA ARG A 204 -30.45 38.70 9.68
C ARG A 204 -29.69 38.83 8.35
N GLY A 205 -30.42 39.04 7.27
CA GLY A 205 -29.87 39.60 6.03
C GLY A 205 -30.45 40.99 5.82
N LYS A 206 -29.60 42.01 5.67
CA LYS A 206 -30.05 43.36 5.28
C LYS A 206 -30.25 43.34 3.76
N LEU A 207 -31.44 43.71 3.30
CA LEU A 207 -31.78 43.81 1.89
C LEU A 207 -31.03 45.01 1.29
N ILE A 208 -30.23 44.79 0.26
CA ILE A 208 -29.59 45.86 -0.52
C ILE A 208 -30.45 46.04 -1.77
N ASP A 209 -31.08 47.21 -1.89
CA ASP A 209 -31.80 47.59 -3.11
C ASP A 209 -30.80 47.92 -4.21
N LEU A 210 -30.88 47.19 -5.32
CA LEU A 210 -29.98 47.31 -6.47
C LEU A 210 -30.49 48.35 -7.48
N PHE A 211 -31.02 49.48 -7.01
CA PHE A 211 -31.46 50.59 -7.87
C PHE A 211 -30.62 51.88 -7.76
N ASP A 212 -29.54 51.87 -6.96
CA ASP A 212 -28.61 53.00 -6.86
C ASP A 212 -27.23 52.69 -7.50
N LEU A 213 -27.23 52.26 -8.75
CA LEU A 213 -26.05 52.33 -9.61
C LEU A 213 -26.45 53.00 -10.93
N GLY A 214 -26.51 54.32 -10.89
CA GLY A 214 -26.35 55.17 -12.08
C GLY A 214 -24.91 55.22 -12.54
#